data_AF-A0A8J2ZF51-F1
#
_entry.id   AF-A0A8J2ZF51-F1
#
_cell.length_a   1.000
_cell.length_b   1.000
_cell.length_c   1.000
_cell.angle_alpha   90.00
_cell.angle_beta   90.00
_cell.angle_gamma   90.00
#
_symmetry.space_group_name_H-M   'P 1'
#
loop_
_entity.id
_entity.type
_entity.pdbx_description
1 polymer ?
#
loop_
_entity_poly.entity_id
_entity_poly.type
_entity_poly.pdbx_seq_one_letter_code
_entity_poly.pdbx_strand_id
1 'polypeptide(L)'
;MTTTADTPLADRAREARQALARHLSELRRIHLALAEDTRALKAFTVEGQALIEIELASEMLEQYLVANGAFLENMRGRFEARLTLLRRGEPSFAPARAAAATVPPSPAGHGAYWLAFSRLCAVLRRAARAAEA
;
A
#
# COMPACT_ATOMS: atom_id res chain seq x y z
N MET A 1 16.50 33.11 -8.80
CA MET A 1 16.74 32.36 -10.05
C MET A 1 16.47 30.90 -9.78
N THR A 2 15.44 30.39 -10.43
CA THR A 2 14.76 29.10 -10.28
C THR A 2 15.55 27.93 -10.86
N THR A 3 15.79 26.88 -10.08
CA THR A 3 16.37 25.63 -10.58
C THR A 3 15.26 24.61 -10.85
N THR A 4 14.69 24.70 -12.05
CA THR A 4 13.63 23.86 -12.64
C THR A 4 14.15 22.51 -13.17
N ALA A 5 15.05 21.84 -12.44
CA ALA A 5 15.62 20.55 -12.85
C ALA A 5 15.03 19.35 -12.10
N ASP A 6 14.21 19.58 -11.07
CA ASP A 6 13.65 18.55 -10.17
C ASP A 6 12.19 18.14 -10.53
N THR A 7 11.67 18.67 -11.65
CA THR A 7 10.22 18.83 -11.89
C THR A 7 9.52 17.55 -12.39
N PRO A 8 9.99 16.83 -13.44
CA PRO A 8 9.20 15.74 -14.03
C PRO A 8 9.07 14.47 -13.17
N LEU A 9 10.13 14.08 -12.47
CA LEU A 9 10.10 12.87 -11.62
C LEU A 9 9.33 13.12 -10.31
N ALA A 10 9.49 14.32 -9.73
CA ALA A 10 8.71 14.74 -8.58
C ALA A 10 7.21 14.84 -8.91
N ASP A 11 6.87 15.35 -10.09
CA ASP A 11 5.48 15.43 -10.58
C ASP A 11 4.90 14.02 -10.79
N ARG A 12 5.63 13.11 -11.46
CA ARG A 12 5.21 11.70 -11.59
C ARG A 12 5.02 11.00 -10.24
N ALA A 13 5.89 11.27 -9.28
CA ALA A 13 5.75 10.74 -7.92
C ALA A 13 4.52 11.33 -7.21
N ARG A 14 4.20 12.60 -7.43
CA ARG A 14 2.99 13.26 -6.90
C ARG A 14 1.73 12.65 -7.52
N GLU A 15 1.69 12.49 -8.83
CA GLU A 15 0.59 11.86 -9.56
C GLU A 15 0.35 10.42 -9.08
N ALA A 16 1.42 9.63 -8.92
CA ALA A 16 1.33 8.28 -8.40
C ALA A 16 0.74 8.25 -6.97
N ARG A 17 1.18 9.15 -6.09
CA ARG A 17 0.61 9.27 -4.74
C ARG A 17 -0.88 9.64 -4.77
N GLN A 18 -1.26 10.56 -5.64
CA GLN A 18 -2.67 10.96 -5.80
C GLN A 18 -3.51 9.81 -6.35
N ALA A 19 -3.02 9.05 -7.33
CA ALA A 19 -3.70 7.87 -7.83
C ALA A 19 -3.91 6.82 -6.74
N LEU A 20 -2.86 6.50 -5.97
CA LEU A 20 -2.97 5.59 -4.82
C LEU A 20 -3.98 6.09 -3.78
N ALA A 21 -3.95 7.38 -3.45
CA ALA A 21 -4.88 7.96 -2.48
C ALA A 21 -6.34 7.86 -2.96
N ARG A 22 -6.61 8.10 -4.25
CA ARG A 22 -7.94 7.92 -4.83
C ARG A 22 -8.42 6.47 -4.73
N HIS A 23 -7.59 5.50 -5.13
CA HIS A 23 -7.95 4.09 -5.06
C HIS A 23 -8.22 3.62 -3.62
N LEU A 24 -7.41 4.07 -2.65
CA LEU A 24 -7.62 3.73 -1.23
C LEU A 24 -8.87 4.40 -0.64
N SER A 25 -9.18 5.63 -1.07
CA SER A 25 -10.42 6.30 -0.68
C SER A 25 -11.64 5.56 -1.22
N GLU A 26 -11.56 5.08 -2.46
CA GLU A 26 -12.66 4.33 -3.09
C GLU A 26 -12.86 2.98 -2.41
N LEU A 27 -11.78 2.26 -2.08
CA LEU A 27 -11.86 1.04 -1.31
C LEU A 27 -12.50 1.27 0.07
N ARG A 28 -12.12 2.35 0.76
CA ARG A 28 -12.75 2.73 2.03
C ARG A 28 -14.25 3.01 1.87
N ARG A 29 -14.66 3.67 0.79
CA ARG A 29 -16.07 3.94 0.49
C ARG A 29 -16.85 2.63 0.34
N ILE A 30 -16.30 1.67 -0.38
CA ILE A 30 -16.91 0.34 -0.56
C ILE A 30 -17.01 -0.41 0.77
N HIS A 31 -15.96 -0.39 1.60
CA HIS A 31 -16.03 -1.01 2.94
C HIS A 31 -17.10 -0.39 3.84
N LEU A 32 -17.31 0.93 3.76
CA LEU A 32 -18.37 1.60 4.51
C LEU A 32 -19.76 1.21 3.99
N ALA A 33 -19.93 1.08 2.67
CA ALA A 33 -21.18 0.61 2.09
C ALA A 33 -21.51 -0.81 2.55
N LEU A 34 -20.55 -1.73 2.47
CA LEU A 34 -20.72 -3.11 2.97
C LEU A 34 -21.09 -3.13 4.46
N ALA A 35 -20.46 -2.28 5.28
CA ALA A 35 -20.79 -2.16 6.69
C ALA A 35 -22.20 -1.57 6.94
N GLU A 36 -22.74 -0.77 6.02
CA GLU A 36 -24.13 -0.31 6.11
C GLU A 36 -25.10 -1.43 5.71
N ASP A 37 -24.78 -2.19 4.66
CA ASP A 37 -25.60 -3.32 4.20
C ASP A 37 -25.78 -4.38 5.30
N THR A 38 -24.75 -4.62 6.13
CA THR A 38 -24.88 -5.52 7.29
C THR A 38 -25.94 -5.08 8.30
N ARG A 39 -26.24 -3.78 8.40
CA ARG A 39 -27.30 -3.30 9.31
C ARG A 39 -28.68 -3.66 8.79
N ALA A 40 -28.85 -3.75 7.47
CA ALA A 40 -30.11 -4.16 6.87
C ALA A 40 -30.43 -5.63 7.17
N LEU A 41 -29.41 -6.47 7.38
CA LEU A 41 -29.60 -7.89 7.71
C LEU A 41 -30.41 -8.11 9.00
N LYS A 42 -30.35 -7.16 9.95
CA LYS A 42 -31.12 -7.19 11.20
C LYS A 42 -32.63 -7.38 10.99
N ALA A 43 -33.16 -6.95 9.84
CA ALA A 43 -34.56 -7.14 9.50
C ALA A 43 -34.97 -8.62 9.56
N PHE A 44 -34.10 -9.53 9.10
CA PHE A 44 -34.36 -10.97 9.13
C PHE A 44 -34.53 -11.49 10.56
N THR A 45 -33.67 -11.12 11.51
CA THR A 45 -33.87 -11.51 12.91
C THR A 45 -35.17 -10.93 13.49
N VAL A 46 -35.51 -9.67 13.18
CA VAL A 46 -36.77 -9.05 13.65
C VAL A 46 -38.00 -9.77 13.10
N GLU A 47 -37.91 -10.30 11.89
CA GLU A 47 -38.97 -11.08 11.22
C GLU A 47 -38.98 -12.57 11.61
N GLY A 48 -38.16 -12.98 12.58
CA GLY A 48 -38.08 -14.37 13.05
C GLY A 48 -37.26 -15.30 12.14
N GLN A 49 -36.55 -14.75 11.16
CA GLN A 49 -35.72 -15.45 10.17
C GLN A 49 -34.23 -15.38 10.53
N ALA A 50 -33.87 -15.55 11.80
CA ALA A 50 -32.49 -15.39 12.27
C ALA A 50 -31.47 -16.30 11.56
N LEU A 51 -31.90 -17.48 11.10
CA LEU A 51 -31.02 -18.38 10.33
C LEU A 51 -30.54 -17.74 9.01
N ILE A 52 -31.42 -17.01 8.31
CA ILE A 52 -31.06 -16.31 7.06
C ILE A 52 -30.00 -15.23 7.33
N GLU A 53 -30.14 -14.48 8.42
CA GLU A 53 -29.14 -13.49 8.81
C GLU A 53 -27.77 -14.14 9.09
N ILE A 54 -27.77 -15.28 9.80
CA ILE A 54 -26.55 -16.04 10.12
C ILE A 54 -25.87 -16.51 8.83
N GLU A 55 -26.62 -17.09 7.90
CA GLU A 55 -26.09 -17.60 6.63
C GLU A 55 -25.48 -16.47 5.78
N LEU A 56 -26.22 -15.37 5.59
CA LEU A 56 -25.76 -14.21 4.83
C LEU A 56 -24.54 -13.53 5.47
N ALA A 57 -24.55 -13.37 6.79
CA ALA A 57 -23.41 -12.79 7.50
C ALA A 57 -22.16 -13.67 7.40
N SER A 58 -22.32 -14.99 7.49
CA SER A 58 -21.22 -15.96 7.36
C SER A 58 -20.65 -15.94 5.95
N GLU A 59 -21.49 -16.05 4.93
CA GLU A 59 -21.09 -15.99 3.52
C GLU A 59 -20.35 -14.69 3.20
N MET A 60 -20.88 -13.55 3.65
CA MET A 60 -20.25 -12.25 3.43
C MET A 60 -18.87 -12.18 4.09
N LEU A 61 -18.73 -12.63 5.34
CA LEU A 61 -17.45 -12.60 6.05
C LEU A 61 -16.43 -13.53 5.41
N GLU A 62 -16.83 -14.75 5.02
CA GLU A 62 -15.97 -15.70 4.34
C GLU A 62 -15.46 -15.13 3.00
N GLN A 63 -16.35 -14.59 2.17
CA GLN A 63 -15.97 -13.98 0.90
C GLN A 63 -15.05 -12.77 1.09
N TYR A 64 -15.33 -11.93 2.09
CA TYR A 64 -14.50 -10.77 2.41
C TYR A 64 -13.08 -11.19 2.85
N LEU A 65 -12.97 -12.20 3.72
CA LEU A 65 -11.70 -12.74 4.19
C LEU A 65 -10.88 -13.31 3.02
N VAL A 66 -11.51 -14.13 2.16
CA VAL A 66 -10.86 -14.70 0.97
C VAL A 66 -10.36 -13.60 0.03
N ALA A 67 -11.20 -12.61 -0.28
CA ALA A 67 -10.85 -11.52 -1.18
C ALA A 67 -9.69 -10.68 -0.62
N ASN A 68 -9.72 -10.35 0.67
CA ASN A 68 -8.69 -9.54 1.31
C ASN A 68 -7.37 -10.32 1.44
N GLY A 69 -7.42 -11.61 1.81
CA GLY A 69 -6.25 -12.48 1.87
C GLY A 69 -5.55 -12.59 0.52
N ALA A 70 -6.30 -12.92 -0.53
CA ALA A 70 -5.77 -13.02 -1.89
C ALA A 70 -5.16 -11.69 -2.38
N PHE A 71 -5.80 -10.56 -2.07
CA PHE A 71 -5.26 -9.24 -2.40
C PHE A 71 -3.93 -8.96 -1.69
N LEU A 72 -3.86 -9.20 -0.37
CA LEU A 72 -2.65 -8.96 0.42
C LEU A 72 -1.50 -9.86 -0.04
N GLU A 73 -1.76 -11.14 -0.28
CA GLU A 73 -0.76 -12.07 -0.79
C GLU A 73 -0.22 -11.63 -2.15
N ASN A 74 -1.11 -11.26 -3.08
CA ASN A 74 -0.72 -10.78 -4.40
C ASN A 74 0.15 -9.52 -4.33
N MET A 75 -0.26 -8.53 -3.53
CA MET A 75 0.48 -7.29 -3.34
C MET A 75 1.84 -7.53 -2.67
N ARG A 76 1.89 -8.41 -1.67
CA ARG A 76 3.14 -8.82 -1.02
C ARG A 76 4.10 -9.45 -2.02
N GLY A 77 3.66 -10.46 -2.78
CA GLY A 77 4.49 -11.15 -3.76
C GLY A 77 5.09 -10.22 -4.81
N ARG A 78 4.32 -9.24 -5.30
CA ARG A 78 4.80 -8.21 -6.25
C ARG A 78 5.95 -7.37 -5.69
N PHE A 79 5.89 -7.00 -4.41
CA PHE A 79 6.93 -6.17 -3.79
C PHE A 79 8.12 -6.99 -3.32
N GLU A 80 7.90 -8.20 -2.79
CA GLU A 80 8.98 -9.13 -2.43
C GLU A 80 9.86 -9.47 -3.63
N ALA A 81 9.27 -9.74 -4.79
CA ALA A 81 10.00 -9.97 -6.04
C ALA A 81 10.87 -8.78 -6.47
N ARG A 82 10.53 -7.56 -6.03
CA ARG A 82 11.27 -6.32 -6.35
C ARG A 82 12.32 -5.97 -5.30
N LEU A 83 12.34 -6.62 -4.14
CA LEU A 83 13.25 -6.24 -3.04
C LEU A 83 14.72 -6.33 -3.44
N THR A 84 15.13 -7.33 -4.22
CA THR A 84 16.53 -7.44 -4.68
C THR A 84 16.94 -6.28 -5.57
N LEU A 85 16.05 -5.84 -6.47
CA LEU A 85 16.29 -4.69 -7.33
C LEU A 85 16.34 -3.40 -6.51
N LEU A 86 15.36 -3.20 -5.62
CA LEU A 86 15.33 -2.05 -4.73
C LEU A 86 16.58 -2.02 -3.84
N ARG A 87 16.98 -3.13 -3.23
CA ARG A 87 18.19 -3.16 -2.40
C ARG A 87 19.46 -2.71 -3.14
N ARG A 88 19.55 -2.97 -4.46
CA ARG A 88 20.66 -2.53 -5.32
C ARG A 88 20.48 -1.11 -5.87
N GLY A 89 19.29 -0.54 -5.78
CA GLY A 89 18.95 0.80 -6.25
C GLY A 89 19.32 1.91 -5.28
N GLU A 90 20.23 1.65 -4.33
CA GLU A 90 20.85 2.70 -3.53
C GLU A 90 21.35 3.80 -4.48
N PRO A 91 21.06 5.09 -4.21
CA PRO A 91 21.53 6.17 -5.06
C PRO A 91 23.07 6.11 -5.14
N SER A 92 23.58 5.58 -6.25
CA SER A 92 25.02 5.62 -6.55
C SER A 92 25.46 7.06 -6.44
N PHE A 93 26.38 7.34 -5.51
CA PHE A 93 27.22 8.52 -5.59
C PHE A 93 27.84 8.49 -6.97
N ALA A 94 27.30 9.23 -7.95
CA ALA A 94 27.93 9.30 -9.25
C ALA A 94 29.20 10.15 -9.10
N PRO A 95 30.43 9.59 -9.21
CA PRO A 95 31.64 10.43 -9.30
C PRO A 95 31.61 11.32 -10.56
N ALA A 96 30.77 10.99 -11.55
CA ALA A 96 30.67 11.72 -12.82
C ALA A 96 29.96 13.09 -12.72
N ARG A 97 29.21 13.40 -11.65
CA ARG A 97 28.63 14.74 -11.44
C ARG A 97 29.36 15.55 -10.37
N ALA A 98 30.16 14.90 -9.52
CA ALA A 98 31.06 15.55 -8.57
C ALA A 98 32.31 16.15 -9.25
N ALA A 99 32.66 15.69 -10.45
CA ALA A 99 33.76 16.28 -11.24
C ALA A 99 33.42 17.70 -11.78
N ALA A 100 32.14 18.11 -11.77
CA ALA A 100 31.70 19.42 -12.26
C ALA A 100 31.07 20.33 -11.18
N ALA A 101 31.00 19.89 -9.92
CA ALA A 101 30.43 20.69 -8.84
C ALA A 101 31.25 20.50 -7.56
N THR A 102 31.81 21.60 -7.08
CA THR A 102 32.57 21.79 -5.83
C THR A 102 31.71 21.61 -4.56
N VAL A 103 30.77 20.65 -4.58
CA VAL A 103 29.85 20.38 -3.47
C VAL A 103 30.22 19.02 -2.87
N PRO A 104 30.61 18.95 -1.59
CA PRO A 104 30.91 17.67 -0.96
C PRO A 104 29.66 16.77 -1.00
N PRO A 105 29.83 15.45 -1.20
CA PRO A 105 28.71 14.51 -1.21
C PRO A 105 27.95 14.60 0.11
N SER A 106 26.67 14.97 0.06
CA SER A 106 25.85 15.05 1.28
C SER A 106 25.43 13.65 1.73
N PRO A 107 25.79 13.20 2.95
CA PRO A 107 25.37 11.92 3.52
C PRO A 107 23.85 11.81 3.75
N ALA A 108 23.11 12.92 3.58
CA ALA A 108 21.67 13.00 3.85
C ALA A 108 20.80 12.07 2.97
N GLY A 109 21.24 11.72 1.76
CA GLY A 109 20.45 10.87 0.84
C GLY A 109 20.50 9.38 1.15
N HIS A 110 21.65 8.89 1.64
CA HIS A 110 21.88 7.46 1.91
C HIS A 110 21.06 6.97 3.12
N GLY A 111 21.05 7.73 4.22
CA GLY A 111 20.27 7.37 5.41
C GLY A 111 18.76 7.33 5.16
N ALA A 112 18.23 8.31 4.43
CA ALA A 112 16.81 8.38 4.08
C ALA A 112 16.38 7.18 3.19
N TYR A 113 17.26 6.74 2.29
CA TYR A 113 17.03 5.57 1.45
C TYR A 113 16.85 4.28 2.25
N TRP A 114 17.82 3.96 3.10
CA TRP A 114 17.79 2.73 3.91
C TRP A 114 16.68 2.74 4.95
N LEU A 115 16.30 3.90 5.47
CA LEU A 115 15.12 4.05 6.32
C LEU A 115 13.83 3.70 5.56
N ALA A 116 13.65 4.22 4.35
CA ALA A 116 12.48 3.92 3.52
C ALA A 116 12.43 2.44 3.11
N PHE A 117 13.57 1.86 2.73
CA PHE A 117 13.68 0.43 2.40
C PHE A 117 13.34 -0.46 3.61
N SER A 118 13.90 -0.14 4.78
CA SER A 118 13.61 -0.87 6.03
C SER A 118 12.14 -0.79 6.42
N ARG A 119 11.50 0.37 6.21
CA ARG A 119 10.05 0.55 6.41
C ARG A 119 9.24 -0.34 5.47
N LEU A 120 9.61 -0.45 4.19
CA LEU A 120 8.95 -1.36 3.25
C LEU A 120 9.03 -2.81 3.74
N CYS A 121 10.23 -3.27 4.13
CA CYS A 121 10.41 -4.63 4.66
C CYS A 121 9.55 -4.89 5.92
N ALA A 122 9.43 -3.90 6.81
CA ALA A 122 8.58 -4.02 7.99
C ALA A 122 7.09 -4.11 7.63
N VAL A 123 6.63 -3.34 6.65
CA VAL A 123 5.25 -3.39 6.14
C VAL A 123 4.97 -4.75 5.50
N LEU A 124 5.88 -5.29 4.69
CA LEU A 124 5.71 -6.61 4.07
C LEU A 124 5.59 -7.74 5.11
N ARG A 125 6.40 -7.71 6.17
CA ARG A 125 6.26 -8.66 7.29
C ARG A 125 4.92 -8.55 8.01
N ARG A 126 4.39 -7.33 8.15
CA ARG A 126 3.06 -7.12 8.73
C ARG A 126 1.96 -7.64 7.80
N ALA A 127 2.10 -7.43 6.49
CA ALA A 127 1.15 -7.93 5.50
C ALA A 127 1.13 -9.46 5.47
N ALA A 128 2.29 -10.13 5.58
CA ALA A 128 2.36 -11.59 5.68
C ALA A 128 1.56 -12.12 6.87
N ARG A 129 1.80 -11.57 8.08
CA ARG A 129 1.04 -11.96 9.28
C ARG A 129 -0.47 -11.71 9.17
N ALA A 130 -0.88 -10.71 8.40
CA ALA A 130 -2.29 -10.38 8.20
C ALA A 130 -2.96 -11.26 7.13
N ALA A 131 -2.19 -11.94 6.29
CA ALA A 131 -2.70 -12.91 5.32
C ALA A 131 -2.78 -14.34 5.91
N GLU A 132 -2.00 -14.62 6.96
CA GLU A 132 -1.97 -15.91 7.68
C GLU A 132 -2.99 -16.00 8.82
N ALA A 133 -3.61 -14.88 9.21
CA ALA A 133 -4.56 -14.77 10.32
C ALA A 133 -6.01 -14.72 9.81
#